data_AF-X1NWZ2-F1
#
_entry.id   AF-X1NWZ2-F1
#
_cell.length_a   1.000
_cell.length_b   1.000
_cell.length_c   1.000
_cell.angle_alpha   90.00
_cell.angle_beta   90.00
_cell.angle_gamma   90.00
#
_symmetry.space_group_name_H-M   'P 1'
#
loop_
_entity.id
_entity.type
_entity.pdbx_description
1 polymer ?
#
loop_
_entity_poly.entity_id
_entity_poly.type
_entity_poly.pdbx_seq_one_letter_code
_entity_poly.pdbx_strand_id
1 'polypeptide(L)'
;MRIVRAVNETNKKQKQVIAEKVLKFFANKVKGKKCAMWGTAFKPETDDVREAPAIEVIRMLSKAGAECAVHDPKALENARKILGEKSITYYNNSYDTLEGADALIIMTEWKEYRTPDWQRVKNLMRTHVVFDGRNLYNPVELKELNFRYFGIGYGEKV
;
A
#
# COMPACT_ATOMS: atom_id res chain seq x y z
N MET A 1 21.34 1.06 27.53
CA MET A 1 21.05 1.36 26.11
C MET A 1 19.59 1.82 25.94
N ARG A 2 19.28 3.12 26.12
CA ARG A 2 17.92 3.68 25.94
C ARG A 2 17.62 4.08 24.48
N ILE A 3 18.64 4.50 23.72
CA ILE A 3 18.49 5.01 22.35
C ILE A 3 18.08 3.90 21.36
N VAL A 4 18.69 2.72 21.43
CA VAL A 4 18.35 1.58 20.55
C VAL A 4 16.90 1.12 20.73
N ARG A 5 16.39 1.13 21.98
CA ARG A 5 14.98 0.81 22.25
C ARG A 5 14.03 1.85 21.65
N ALA A 6 14.33 3.14 21.82
CA ALA A 6 13.52 4.23 21.27
C ALA A 6 13.50 4.24 19.73
N VAL A 7 14.63 3.96 19.07
CA VAL A 7 14.72 3.82 17.61
C VAL A 7 13.87 2.64 17.13
N ASN A 8 13.95 1.49 17.81
CA ASN A 8 13.16 0.30 17.46
C ASN A 8 11.66 0.54 17.64
N GLU A 9 11.23 1.23 18.69
CA GLU A 9 9.83 1.57 18.93
C GLU A 9 9.30 2.57 17.90
N THR A 10 10.10 3.58 17.54
CA THR A 10 9.73 4.55 16.50
C THR A 10 9.62 3.89 15.13
N ASN A 11 10.55 2.99 14.79
CA ASN A 11 10.52 2.25 13.53
C ASN A 11 9.28 1.35 13.43
N LYS A 12 8.92 0.62 14.51
CA LYS A 12 7.68 -0.17 14.55
C LYS A 12 6.43 0.67 14.29
N LYS A 13 6.30 1.83 14.93
CA LYS A 13 5.18 2.75 14.70
C LYS A 13 5.17 3.28 13.26
N GLN A 14 6.33 3.61 12.71
CA GLN A 14 6.45 4.11 11.34
C GLN A 14 5.95 3.09 10.30
N LYS A 15 6.19 1.79 10.52
CA LYS A 15 5.70 0.72 9.62
C LYS A 15 4.18 0.62 9.55
N GLN A 16 3.45 1.15 10.52
CA GLN A 16 2.00 1.02 10.65
C GLN A 16 1.22 2.24 10.12
N VAL A 17 1.91 3.37 9.85
CA VAL A 17 1.27 4.65 9.52
C VAL A 17 0.32 4.55 8.31
N ILE A 18 0.69 3.80 7.27
CA ILE A 18 -0.16 3.63 6.09
C ILE A 18 -1.40 2.80 6.41
N ALA A 19 -1.26 1.69 7.14
CA ALA A 19 -2.41 0.89 7.56
C ALA A 19 -3.38 1.72 8.41
N GLU A 20 -2.86 2.50 9.37
CA GLU A 20 -3.67 3.40 10.18
C GLU A 20 -4.39 4.47 9.35
N LYS A 21 -3.73 5.04 8.33
CA LYS A 21 -4.36 6.00 7.41
C LYS A 21 -5.53 5.36 6.66
N VAL A 22 -5.33 4.16 6.11
CA VAL A 22 -6.38 3.41 5.42
C VAL A 22 -7.56 3.13 6.36
N LEU A 23 -7.28 2.61 7.56
CA LEU A 23 -8.31 2.29 8.55
C LEU A 23 -9.11 3.54 8.97
N LYS A 24 -8.43 4.67 9.24
CA LYS A 24 -9.08 5.94 9.60
C LYS A 24 -9.93 6.49 8.46
N PHE A 25 -9.41 6.48 7.22
CA PHE A 25 -10.15 6.94 6.04
C PHE A 25 -11.48 6.20 5.86
N PHE A 26 -11.47 4.87 6.05
CA PHE A 26 -12.67 4.05 5.97
C PHE A 26 -13.46 3.99 7.30
N ALA A 27 -13.17 4.84 8.28
CA ALA A 27 -13.80 4.86 9.60
C ALA A 27 -13.86 3.47 10.27
N ASN A 28 -12.77 2.69 10.14
CA ASN A 28 -12.62 1.30 10.57
C ASN A 28 -13.57 0.28 9.89
N LYS A 29 -14.28 0.67 8.82
CA LYS A 29 -15.17 -0.19 8.03
C LYS A 29 -14.48 -0.73 6.78
N VAL A 30 -13.33 -1.40 6.98
CA VAL A 30 -12.53 -1.97 5.87
C VAL A 30 -12.90 -3.41 5.51
N LYS A 31 -13.83 -4.03 6.24
CA LYS A 31 -14.26 -5.41 5.94
C LYS A 31 -14.86 -5.50 4.53
N GLY A 32 -14.32 -6.40 3.71
CA GLY A 32 -14.71 -6.59 2.31
C GLY A 32 -14.26 -5.49 1.34
N LYS A 33 -13.43 -4.53 1.81
CA LYS A 33 -12.82 -3.51 0.95
C LYS A 33 -11.62 -4.10 0.23
N LYS A 34 -11.52 -3.86 -1.08
CA LYS A 34 -10.39 -4.33 -1.88
C LYS A 34 -9.26 -3.29 -1.83
N CYS A 35 -8.12 -3.65 -1.23
CA CYS A 35 -6.93 -2.82 -1.12
C CYS A 35 -5.88 -3.30 -2.12
N ALA A 36 -5.62 -2.52 -3.16
CA ALA A 36 -4.56 -2.77 -4.14
C ALA A 36 -3.21 -2.34 -3.56
N MET A 37 -2.26 -3.28 -3.48
CA MET A 37 -0.94 -3.11 -2.90
C MET A 37 0.11 -3.14 -4.01
N TRP A 38 0.75 -2.00 -4.25
CA TRP A 38 1.89 -1.88 -5.15
C TRP A 38 3.18 -1.88 -4.35
N GLY A 39 3.90 -3.01 -4.43
CA GLY A 39 5.17 -3.23 -3.75
C GLY A 39 5.04 -4.04 -2.46
N THR A 40 5.94 -5.01 -2.30
CA THR A 40 6.11 -5.82 -1.09
C THR A 40 7.56 -5.89 -0.62
N ALA A 41 8.52 -5.69 -1.54
CA ALA A 41 9.95 -5.61 -1.21
C ALA A 41 10.25 -4.43 -0.27
N PHE A 42 11.26 -4.56 0.58
CA PHE A 42 11.63 -3.48 1.51
C PHE A 42 12.11 -2.21 0.79
N LYS A 43 12.69 -2.38 -0.41
CA LYS A 43 13.16 -1.34 -1.33
C LYS A 43 13.11 -1.87 -2.78
N PRO A 44 13.29 -1.02 -3.81
CA PRO A 44 13.38 -1.48 -5.19
C PRO A 44 14.61 -2.37 -5.46
N GLU A 45 14.56 -3.08 -6.59
CA GLU A 45 15.61 -3.94 -7.14
C GLU A 45 16.01 -5.16 -6.29
N THR A 46 15.13 -5.59 -5.38
CA THR A 46 15.34 -6.79 -4.55
C THR A 46 14.03 -7.55 -4.36
N ASP A 47 14.13 -8.85 -4.14
CA ASP A 47 13.03 -9.74 -3.75
C ASP A 47 12.90 -9.88 -2.22
N ASP A 48 13.73 -9.16 -1.46
CA ASP A 48 13.77 -9.25 -0.01
C ASP A 48 12.58 -8.53 0.63
N VAL A 49 11.79 -9.31 1.36
CA VAL A 49 10.60 -8.89 2.11
C VAL A 49 10.82 -8.96 3.62
N ARG A 50 12.01 -9.35 4.07
CA ARG A 50 12.33 -9.46 5.50
C ARG A 50 12.25 -8.07 6.11
N GLU A 51 11.42 -7.95 7.15
CA GLU A 51 11.13 -6.70 7.84
C GLU A 51 10.49 -5.58 6.99
N ALA A 52 10.04 -5.89 5.78
CA ALA A 52 9.43 -4.90 4.88
C ALA A 52 8.14 -4.32 5.50
N PRO A 53 7.98 -2.97 5.52
CA PRO A 53 6.76 -2.33 6.03
C PRO A 53 5.48 -2.82 5.34
N ALA A 54 5.56 -3.16 4.05
CA ALA A 54 4.44 -3.69 3.26
C ALA A 54 3.81 -4.94 3.90
N ILE A 55 4.62 -5.86 4.42
CA ILE A 55 4.15 -7.10 5.03
C ILE A 55 3.29 -6.81 6.26
N GLU A 56 3.71 -5.86 7.10
CA GLU A 56 2.96 -5.46 8.29
C GLU A 56 1.64 -4.77 7.90
N VAL A 57 1.67 -3.85 6.92
CA VAL A 57 0.47 -3.18 6.42
C VAL A 57 -0.55 -4.19 5.88
N ILE A 58 -0.11 -5.13 5.04
CA ILE A 58 -0.99 -6.18 4.47
C ILE A 58 -1.61 -7.03 5.59
N ARG A 59 -0.81 -7.44 6.58
CA ARG A 59 -1.31 -8.21 7.73
C ARG A 59 -2.36 -7.46 8.53
N MET A 60 -2.13 -6.18 8.81
CA MET A 60 -3.09 -5.35 9.56
C MET A 60 -4.41 -5.20 8.81
N LEU A 61 -4.36 -4.91 7.51
CA LEU A 61 -5.55 -4.72 6.67
C LEU A 61 -6.32 -6.04 6.48
N SER A 62 -5.62 -7.13 6.16
CA SER A 62 -6.22 -8.47 6.04
C SER A 62 -6.85 -8.92 7.37
N LYS A 63 -6.19 -8.71 8.51
CA LYS A 63 -6.73 -9.00 9.84
C LYS A 63 -7.99 -8.17 10.16
N ALA A 64 -8.06 -6.94 9.67
CA ALA A 64 -9.25 -6.08 9.78
C ALA A 64 -10.37 -6.46 8.80
N GLY A 65 -10.14 -7.47 7.94
CA GLY A 65 -11.12 -8.03 7.01
C GLY A 65 -11.09 -7.41 5.60
N ALA A 66 -10.07 -6.62 5.26
CA ALA A 66 -9.87 -6.14 3.89
C ALA A 66 -9.37 -7.29 2.99
N GLU A 67 -9.71 -7.21 1.71
CA GLU A 67 -9.18 -8.10 0.66
C GLU A 67 -7.97 -7.43 0.03
N CYS A 68 -6.77 -7.99 0.23
CA CYS A 68 -5.55 -7.38 -0.29
C CYS A 68 -5.19 -7.97 -1.66
N ALA A 69 -5.13 -7.13 -2.69
CA ALA A 69 -4.69 -7.50 -4.03
C ALA A 69 -3.25 -7.02 -4.22
N VAL A 70 -2.28 -7.93 -4.29
CA VAL A 70 -0.86 -7.64 -4.13
C VAL A 70 -0.10 -7.83 -5.43
N HIS A 71 0.74 -6.85 -5.75
CA HIS A 71 1.71 -6.92 -6.84
C HIS A 71 3.09 -6.45 -6.35
N ASP A 72 4.14 -7.15 -6.75
CA ASP A 72 5.53 -6.69 -6.68
C ASP A 72 6.33 -7.32 -7.83
N PRO A 73 7.18 -6.54 -8.54
CA PRO A 73 7.91 -7.05 -9.71
C PRO A 73 8.90 -8.17 -9.42
N LYS A 74 9.45 -8.26 -8.20
CA LYS A 74 10.51 -9.21 -7.85
C LYS A 74 10.20 -10.03 -6.59
N ALA A 75 9.41 -9.49 -5.67
CA ALA A 75 9.21 -10.06 -4.35
C ALA A 75 7.86 -10.76 -4.15
N LEU A 76 7.06 -10.92 -5.21
CA LEU A 76 5.70 -11.47 -5.11
C LEU A 76 5.67 -12.86 -4.46
N GLU A 77 6.55 -13.77 -4.90
CA GLU A 77 6.62 -15.14 -4.37
C GLU A 77 7.12 -15.19 -2.92
N ASN A 78 8.11 -14.36 -2.58
CA ASN A 78 8.60 -14.29 -1.20
C ASN A 78 7.54 -13.69 -0.26
N ALA A 79 6.80 -12.68 -0.73
CA ALA A 79 5.67 -12.13 0.01
C ALA A 79 4.59 -13.19 0.22
N ARG A 80 4.24 -13.98 -0.81
CA ARG A 80 3.26 -15.07 -0.74
C ARG A 80 3.63 -16.12 0.31
N LYS A 81 4.90 -16.53 0.37
CA LYS A 81 5.39 -17.49 1.39
C LYS A 81 5.21 -16.99 2.83
N ILE A 82 5.29 -15.67 3.06
CA ILE A 82 5.20 -15.06 4.39
C ILE A 82 3.76 -14.71 4.79
N LEU A 83 2.95 -14.32 3.82
CA LEU A 83 1.60 -13.79 4.02
C LEU A 83 0.51 -14.86 3.86
N GLY A 84 0.77 -15.91 3.08
CA GLY A 84 -0.22 -16.91 2.70
C GLY A 84 -1.31 -16.35 1.78
N GLU A 85 -2.43 -17.06 1.65
CA GLU A 85 -3.49 -16.72 0.66
C GLU A 85 -4.81 -16.30 1.29
N LYS A 86 -4.92 -16.34 2.63
CA LYS A 86 -6.17 -15.98 3.31
C LYS A 86 -6.43 -14.48 3.17
N SER A 87 -7.46 -14.12 2.42
CA SER A 87 -7.86 -12.73 2.13
C SER A 87 -6.78 -11.92 1.38
N ILE A 88 -5.87 -12.61 0.67
CA ILE A 88 -4.81 -11.99 -0.12
C ILE A 88 -4.74 -12.69 -1.48
N THR A 89 -4.77 -11.91 -2.54
CA THR A 89 -4.63 -12.38 -3.92
C THR A 89 -3.40 -11.74 -4.55
N TYR A 90 -2.60 -12.54 -5.27
CA TYR A 90 -1.34 -12.11 -5.86
C TYR A 90 -1.50 -12.00 -7.37
N TYR A 91 -1.02 -10.90 -7.95
CA TYR A 91 -1.13 -10.60 -9.37
C TYR A 91 0.26 -10.39 -9.97
N ASN A 92 0.43 -10.80 -11.23
CA ASN A 92 1.67 -10.59 -12.00
C ASN A 92 1.69 -9.24 -12.74
N ASN A 93 0.57 -8.52 -12.77
CA ASN A 93 0.47 -7.17 -13.31
C ASN A 93 -0.10 -6.22 -12.25
N SER A 94 0.48 -5.03 -12.14
CA SER A 94 0.07 -4.03 -11.15
C SER A 94 -1.35 -3.52 -11.38
N TYR A 95 -1.80 -3.38 -12.64
CA TYR A 95 -3.14 -2.89 -12.95
C TYR A 95 -4.24 -3.89 -12.61
N ASP A 96 -3.97 -5.20 -12.65
CA ASP A 96 -4.96 -6.22 -12.29
C ASP A 96 -5.35 -6.13 -10.81
N THR A 97 -4.45 -5.62 -9.96
CA THR A 97 -4.76 -5.37 -8.54
C THR A 97 -5.82 -4.28 -8.37
N LEU A 98 -5.93 -3.35 -9.33
CA LEU A 98 -6.80 -2.19 -9.26
C LEU A 98 -8.25 -2.49 -9.64
N GLU A 99 -8.54 -3.61 -10.30
CA GLU A 99 -9.90 -3.97 -10.74
C GLU A 99 -10.87 -4.01 -9.56
N GLY A 100 -11.80 -3.06 -9.51
CA GLY A 100 -12.76 -2.94 -8.42
C GLY A 100 -12.14 -2.52 -7.08
N ALA A 101 -10.90 -2.02 -7.05
CA ALA A 101 -10.23 -1.64 -5.81
C ALA A 101 -10.87 -0.41 -5.16
N ASP A 102 -10.97 -0.44 -3.83
CA ASP A 102 -11.40 0.69 -3.01
C ASP A 102 -10.23 1.60 -2.62
N ALA A 103 -8.98 1.11 -2.63
CA ALA A 103 -7.81 1.92 -2.35
C ALA A 103 -6.58 1.41 -3.10
N LEU A 104 -5.77 2.32 -3.61
CA LEU A 104 -4.42 2.04 -4.09
C LEU A 104 -3.41 2.41 -3.00
N ILE A 105 -2.51 1.48 -2.68
CA ILE A 105 -1.55 1.63 -1.60
C ILE A 105 -0.14 1.36 -2.14
N ILE A 106 0.72 2.37 -2.10
CA ILE A 106 2.11 2.29 -2.56
C ILE A 106 3.02 2.01 -1.39
N MET A 107 3.73 0.88 -1.43
CA MET A 107 4.64 0.46 -0.37
C MET A 107 6.10 0.35 -0.79
N THR A 108 6.41 0.35 -2.09
CA THR A 108 7.78 0.29 -2.61
C THR A 108 7.92 1.13 -3.87
N GLU A 109 8.96 1.95 -3.97
CA GLU A 109 9.16 2.95 -5.03
C GLU A 109 9.76 2.41 -6.34
N TRP A 110 9.23 1.28 -6.83
CA TRP A 110 9.62 0.68 -8.10
C TRP A 110 9.43 1.67 -9.26
N LYS A 111 10.34 1.62 -10.25
CA LYS A 111 10.31 2.54 -11.40
C LYS A 111 8.98 2.48 -12.16
N GLU A 112 8.42 1.28 -12.32
CA GLU A 112 7.13 1.06 -13.00
C GLU A 112 5.94 1.72 -12.32
N TYR A 113 6.02 2.03 -11.03
CA TYR A 113 4.95 2.70 -10.31
C TYR A 113 5.03 4.22 -10.39
N ARG A 114 6.12 4.81 -10.88
CA ARG A 114 6.34 6.27 -10.81
C ARG A 114 5.48 7.07 -11.78
N THR A 115 5.10 6.47 -12.92
CA THR A 115 4.32 7.14 -13.97
C THR A 115 3.15 6.26 -14.38
N PRO A 116 2.17 6.03 -13.49
CA PRO A 116 1.00 5.24 -13.83
C PRO A 116 0.11 6.01 -14.82
N ASP A 117 -0.59 5.27 -15.67
CA ASP A 117 -1.69 5.82 -16.47
C ASP A 117 -2.87 6.07 -15.53
N TRP A 118 -2.97 7.29 -15.01
CA TRP A 118 -4.00 7.67 -14.05
C TRP A 118 -5.42 7.56 -14.59
N GLN A 119 -5.62 7.69 -15.92
CA GLN A 119 -6.93 7.49 -16.52
C GLN A 119 -7.33 6.01 -16.44
N ARG A 120 -6.38 5.10 -16.73
CA ARG A 120 -6.58 3.66 -16.54
C ARG A 120 -6.81 3.31 -15.08
N VAL A 121 -6.02 3.86 -14.14
CA VAL A 121 -6.21 3.66 -12.70
C VAL A 121 -7.64 4.06 -12.29
N LYS A 122 -8.08 5.25 -12.72
CA LYS A 122 -9.41 5.78 -12.40
C LYS A 122 -10.56 4.89 -12.89
N ASN A 123 -10.40 4.30 -14.07
CA ASN A 123 -11.40 3.42 -14.68
C ASN A 123 -11.49 2.05 -14.00
N LEU A 124 -10.38 1.56 -13.42
CA LEU A 124 -10.32 0.25 -12.76
C LEU A 124 -10.86 0.31 -11.33
N MET A 125 -10.63 1.42 -10.61
CA MET A 125 -10.98 1.55 -9.20
C MET A 125 -12.44 1.95 -8.95
N ARG A 126 -13.02 1.48 -7.84
CA ARG A 126 -14.34 1.90 -7.34
C ARG A 126 -14.30 3.28 -6.69
N THR A 127 -13.23 3.55 -5.95
CA THR A 127 -13.01 4.81 -5.26
C THR A 127 -11.62 5.35 -5.56
N HIS A 128 -11.54 6.63 -5.91
CA HIS A 128 -10.31 7.28 -6.34
C HIS A 128 -9.50 7.75 -5.13
N VAL A 129 -8.94 6.81 -4.36
CA VAL A 129 -8.09 7.13 -3.21
C VAL A 129 -6.74 6.40 -3.28
N VAL A 130 -5.68 7.15 -3.02
CA VAL A 130 -4.29 6.69 -3.03
C VAL A 130 -3.64 6.96 -1.68
N PHE A 131 -3.05 5.92 -1.08
CA PHE A 131 -2.18 6.02 0.10
C PHE A 131 -0.75 5.73 -0.32
N ASP A 132 0.12 6.72 -0.18
CA ASP A 132 1.48 6.62 -0.70
C ASP A 132 2.50 6.62 0.45
N GLY A 133 3.03 5.44 0.74
CA GLY A 133 4.10 5.28 1.73
C GLY A 133 5.45 5.83 1.30
N ARG A 134 5.60 6.21 0.02
CA ARG A 134 6.86 6.59 -0.62
C ARG A 134 6.85 8.01 -1.21
N ASN A 135 5.70 8.69 -1.18
CA ASN A 135 5.49 10.04 -1.71
C ASN A 135 5.94 10.16 -3.19
N LEU A 136 5.54 9.22 -4.05
CA LEU A 136 5.87 9.21 -5.47
C LEU A 136 5.14 10.28 -6.26
N TYR A 137 3.93 10.63 -5.85
CA TYR A 137 3.02 11.43 -6.65
C TYR A 137 2.79 12.84 -6.09
N ASN A 138 2.44 13.76 -6.98
CA ASN A 138 2.08 15.12 -6.64
C ASN A 138 0.59 15.20 -6.20
N PRO A 139 0.28 15.62 -4.96
CA PRO A 139 -1.08 15.74 -4.47
C PRO A 139 -1.93 16.71 -5.29
N VAL A 140 -1.34 17.76 -5.87
CA VAL A 140 -2.06 18.76 -6.65
C VAL A 140 -2.57 18.12 -7.95
N GLU A 141 -1.70 17.44 -8.67
CA GLU A 141 -2.05 16.71 -9.91
C GLU A 141 -3.11 15.63 -9.65
N LEU A 142 -2.95 14.85 -8.59
CA LEU A 142 -3.94 13.82 -8.25
C LEU A 142 -5.29 14.41 -7.85
N LYS A 143 -5.29 15.55 -7.15
CA LYS A 143 -6.52 16.25 -6.80
C LYS A 143 -7.25 16.76 -8.05
N GLU A 144 -6.53 17.29 -9.04
CA GLU A 144 -7.12 17.70 -10.33
C GLU A 144 -7.76 16.52 -11.07
N LEU A 145 -7.21 15.31 -10.91
CA LEU A 145 -7.76 14.08 -11.44
C LEU A 145 -8.91 13.48 -10.60
N ASN A 146 -9.31 14.14 -9.52
CA ASN A 146 -10.30 13.72 -8.53
C ASN A 146 -9.89 12.50 -7.68
N PHE A 147 -8.58 12.32 -7.47
CA PHE A 147 -8.09 11.41 -6.45
C PHE A 147 -7.93 12.11 -5.10
N ARG A 148 -8.29 11.41 -4.04
CA ARG A 148 -7.86 11.74 -2.68
C ARG A 148 -6.48 11.13 -2.45
N TYR A 149 -5.54 11.92 -1.97
CA TYR A 149 -4.14 11.49 -1.83
C TYR A 149 -3.61 11.68 -0.41
N PHE A 150 -3.05 10.61 0.15
CA PHE A 150 -2.51 10.56 1.50
C PHE A 150 -1.07 10.05 1.49
N GLY A 151 -0.10 10.96 1.59
CA GLY A 151 1.32 10.63 1.74
C GLY A 151 1.79 10.55 3.20
N ILE A 152 3.09 10.28 3.37
CA ILE A 152 3.79 10.41 4.66
C ILE A 152 4.22 11.86 4.86
N GLY A 153 3.63 12.54 5.84
CA GLY A 153 3.89 13.96 6.10
C GLY A 153 3.46 14.91 4.97
N TYR A 154 2.69 14.39 4.00
CA TYR A 154 2.40 15.04 2.72
C TYR A 154 0.98 14.67 2.25
N GLY A 155 0.30 15.57 1.53
CA GLY A 155 -1.10 15.36 1.08
C GLY A 155 -2.17 15.63 2.15
N GLU A 156 -3.34 15.01 1.99
CA GLU A 156 -4.49 15.16 2.91
C GLU A 156 -4.22 14.53 4.29
N LYS A 157 -4.97 15.00 5.30
CA LYS A 157 -5.03 14.39 6.63
C LYS A 157 -6.26 13.47 6.71
N VAL A 158 -6.05 12.30 7.32
CA VAL A 158 -7.13 11.35 7.65
C VAL A 158 -7.75 11.65 9.00
#